data_AF-A0A1I5U777-F1
#
_entry.id   AF-A0A1I5U777-F1
#
_cell.length_a   1.000
_cell.length_b   1.000
_cell.length_c   1.000
_cell.angle_alpha   90.00
_cell.angle_beta   90.00
_cell.angle_gamma   90.00
#
_symmetry.space_group_name_H-M   'P 1'
#
loop_
_entity.id
_entity.type
_entity.pdbx_description
1 polymer ?
#
loop_
_entity_poly.entity_id
_entity_poly.type
_entity_poly.pdbx_seq_one_letter_code
_entity_poly.pdbx_strand_id
1 'polypeptide(L)'
;MKLMLIAAGAALLSASLSFAAGPAKFSKDEQALQKAVSDTEMCFHFAGEFNGDGSAHDKEVNRMQRKHCGKVGQQLLQKAYRANPQDARLYPAVLMLNSLRTEFLSKAEVTRLCAVSKTELVCQ
;
A
#
# COMPACT_ATOMS: atom_id res chain seq x y z
N MET A 1 34.93 59.85 -14.76
CA MET A 1 33.61 59.31 -15.14
C MET A 1 33.25 58.20 -14.17
N LYS A 2 32.04 58.31 -13.59
CA LYS A 2 31.38 57.34 -12.72
C LYS A 2 31.17 56.02 -13.48
N LEU A 3 31.32 54.88 -12.81
CA LEU A 3 30.25 53.88 -12.72
C LEU A 3 30.64 52.84 -11.65
N MET A 4 29.96 52.93 -10.51
CA MET A 4 29.83 51.84 -9.55
C MET A 4 28.79 50.86 -10.08
N LEU A 5 29.04 49.55 -9.95
CA LEU A 5 28.02 48.51 -10.09
C LEU A 5 28.03 47.66 -8.82
N ILE A 6 27.01 47.88 -8.00
CA ILE A 6 26.57 47.04 -6.89
C ILE A 6 25.79 45.89 -7.53
N ALA A 7 26.16 44.64 -7.24
CA ALA A 7 25.31 43.49 -7.50
C ALA A 7 25.09 42.72 -6.20
N ALA A 8 23.83 42.70 -5.79
CA ALA A 8 23.31 42.10 -4.59
C ALA A 8 23.15 40.58 -4.73
N GLY A 9 23.39 39.89 -3.60
CA GLY A 9 22.72 38.69 -3.11
C GLY A 9 22.17 37.64 -4.07
N ALA A 10 22.64 36.40 -3.88
CA ALA A 10 21.75 35.24 -3.80
C ALA A 10 22.41 34.17 -2.91
N ALA A 11 21.89 34.03 -1.69
CA ALA A 11 22.21 32.93 -0.80
C ALA A 11 21.79 31.62 -1.46
N LEU A 12 22.74 30.74 -1.75
CA LEU A 12 22.47 29.38 -2.20
C LEU A 12 21.89 28.58 -1.03
N LEU A 13 20.57 28.58 -0.92
CA LEU A 13 19.77 27.60 -0.17
C LEU A 13 19.99 26.22 -0.79
N SER A 14 21.07 25.55 -0.41
CA SER A 14 21.23 24.12 -0.65
C SER A 14 20.36 23.39 0.37
N ALA A 15 19.09 23.19 0.02
CA ALA A 15 18.15 22.40 0.80
C ALA A 15 18.72 20.98 0.95
N SER A 16 19.12 20.68 2.19
CA SER A 16 19.73 19.45 2.63
C SER A 16 18.74 18.27 2.56
N LEU A 17 19.21 17.20 1.90
CA LEU A 17 18.93 15.79 2.15
C LEU A 17 17.44 15.39 2.25
N SER A 18 16.89 14.99 1.11
CA SER A 18 15.73 14.11 1.06
C SER A 18 16.06 12.81 1.82
N PHE A 19 15.57 12.71 3.06
CA PHE A 19 15.48 11.43 3.74
C PHE A 19 14.48 10.57 2.96
N ALA A 20 14.98 9.67 2.12
CA ALA A 20 14.27 8.47 1.76
C ALA A 20 14.21 7.58 3.02
N ALA A 21 13.46 8.02 4.04
CA ALA A 21 13.04 7.17 5.11
C ALA A 21 12.18 6.08 4.47
N GLY A 22 12.65 4.83 4.51
CA GLY A 22 11.84 3.69 4.11
C GLY A 22 10.50 3.71 4.87
N PRO A 23 9.46 3.04 4.35
CA PRO A 23 8.15 3.05 4.97
C PRO A 23 8.28 2.71 6.46
N ALA A 24 7.70 3.57 7.31
CA ALA A 24 7.76 3.36 8.76
C ALA A 24 7.23 1.96 9.11
N LYS A 25 7.70 1.35 10.19
CA LYS A 25 7.12 0.08 10.64
C LYS A 25 5.82 0.37 11.40
N PHE A 26 4.89 -0.59 11.43
CA PHE A 26 3.73 -0.50 12.32
C PHE A 26 4.19 -0.50 13.78
N SER A 27 3.57 0.34 14.60
CA SER A 27 3.81 0.38 16.04
C SER A 27 3.10 -0.79 16.74
N LYS A 28 3.40 -0.99 18.04
CA LYS A 28 2.68 -1.99 18.86
C LYS A 28 1.19 -1.71 18.95
N ASP A 29 0.80 -0.44 18.93
CA ASP A 29 -0.60 -0.01 19.03
C ASP A 29 -1.37 -0.26 17.72
N GLU A 30 -0.65 -0.46 16.62
CA GLU A 30 -1.20 -0.74 15.29
C GLU A 30 -1.33 -2.24 14.99
N GLN A 31 -1.20 -3.12 15.99
CA GLN A 31 -1.14 -4.58 15.78
C GLN A 31 -2.34 -5.14 15.01
N ALA A 32 -3.56 -4.63 15.26
CA ALA A 32 -4.75 -5.05 14.53
C ALA A 32 -4.70 -4.66 13.05
N LEU A 33 -4.17 -3.47 12.74
CA LEU A 33 -3.98 -3.00 11.37
C LEU A 33 -2.87 -3.78 10.66
N GLN A 34 -1.76 -4.03 11.35
CA GLN A 34 -0.67 -4.88 10.84
C GLN A 34 -1.19 -6.29 10.50
N LYS A 35 -2.02 -6.88 11.36
CA LYS A 35 -2.65 -8.17 11.09
C LYS A 35 -3.58 -8.10 9.89
N ALA A 36 -4.40 -7.05 9.77
CA ALA A 36 -5.29 -6.87 8.63
C ALA A 36 -4.54 -6.75 7.29
N VAL A 37 -3.40 -6.06 7.29
CA VAL A 37 -2.48 -5.99 6.13
C VAL A 37 -2.00 -7.39 5.77
N SER A 38 -1.41 -8.11 6.73
CA SER A 38 -0.87 -9.45 6.50
C SER A 38 -1.94 -10.47 6.08
N ASP A 39 -3.12 -10.44 6.68
CA ASP A 39 -4.25 -11.29 6.28
C ASP A 39 -4.72 -10.98 4.85
N THR A 40 -4.70 -9.71 4.45
CA THR A 40 -5.07 -9.32 3.08
C THR A 40 -4.06 -9.82 2.07
N GLU A 41 -2.77 -9.73 2.37
CA GLU A 41 -1.70 -10.28 1.52
C GLU A 41 -1.84 -11.80 1.36
N MET A 42 -2.05 -12.53 2.46
CA MET A 42 -2.26 -13.98 2.41
C MET A 42 -3.55 -14.35 1.66
N CYS A 43 -4.63 -13.58 1.87
CA CYS A 43 -5.86 -13.78 1.12
C CYS A 43 -5.64 -13.61 -0.38
N PHE A 44 -4.88 -12.58 -0.79
CA PHE A 44 -4.55 -12.33 -2.19
C PHE A 44 -3.72 -13.46 -2.79
N HIS A 45 -2.70 -13.90 -2.06
CA HIS A 45 -1.86 -15.01 -2.47
C HIS A 45 -2.67 -16.29 -2.74
N PHE A 46 -3.49 -16.73 -1.79
CA PHE A 46 -4.28 -17.95 -1.95
C PHE A 46 -5.44 -17.82 -2.94
N ALA A 47 -5.91 -16.60 -3.24
CA ALA A 47 -6.91 -16.39 -4.29
C ALA A 47 -6.37 -16.77 -5.69
N GLY A 48 -5.07 -16.60 -5.92
CA GLY A 48 -4.41 -17.00 -7.17
C GLY A 48 -4.06 -18.49 -7.28
N GLU A 49 -4.15 -19.26 -6.18
CA GLU A 49 -3.80 -20.68 -6.16
C GLU A 49 -4.99 -21.62 -6.36
N PHE A 50 -6.22 -21.12 -6.22
CA PHE A 50 -7.42 -21.95 -6.28
C PHE A 50 -7.78 -22.32 -7.73
N ASN A 51 -7.70 -23.61 -8.08
CA ASN A 51 -7.94 -24.10 -9.45
C ASN A 51 -9.31 -24.75 -9.65
N GLY A 52 -10.04 -25.06 -8.59
CA GLY A 52 -11.38 -25.63 -8.63
C GLY A 52 -11.43 -27.13 -8.99
N ASP A 53 -10.31 -27.84 -8.91
CA ASP A 53 -10.19 -29.27 -9.22
C ASP A 53 -10.61 -30.20 -8.06
N GLY A 54 -10.87 -29.64 -6.87
CA GLY A 54 -11.31 -30.39 -5.70
C GLY A 54 -10.23 -31.27 -5.06
N SER A 55 -8.97 -31.08 -5.47
CA SER A 55 -7.80 -31.76 -4.92
C SER A 55 -7.60 -31.49 -3.42
N ALA A 56 -6.69 -32.24 -2.79
CA ALA A 56 -6.27 -31.96 -1.42
C ALA A 56 -5.68 -30.55 -1.29
N HIS A 57 -5.00 -30.07 -2.34
CA HIS A 57 -4.45 -28.72 -2.39
C HIS A 57 -5.57 -27.67 -2.40
N ASP A 58 -6.58 -27.82 -3.26
CA ASP A 58 -7.74 -26.92 -3.32
C ASP A 58 -8.52 -26.85 -1.99
N LYS A 59 -8.60 -27.97 -1.26
CA LYS A 59 -9.20 -28.00 0.08
C LYS A 59 -8.38 -27.20 1.08
N GLU A 60 -7.05 -27.28 1.00
CA GLU A 60 -6.14 -26.50 1.85
C GLU A 60 -6.21 -25.01 1.50
N VAL A 61 -6.16 -24.66 0.21
CA VAL A 61 -6.31 -23.27 -0.27
C VAL A 61 -7.63 -22.68 0.24
N ASN A 62 -8.74 -23.40 0.11
CA ASN A 62 -10.03 -22.97 0.66
C ASN A 62 -10.00 -22.74 2.19
N ARG A 63 -9.32 -23.61 2.94
CA ARG A 63 -9.17 -23.45 4.40
C ARG A 63 -8.39 -22.18 4.72
N MET A 64 -7.31 -21.92 4.00
CA MET A 64 -6.47 -20.75 4.19
C MET A 64 -7.18 -19.46 3.79
N GLN A 65 -7.92 -19.46 2.68
CA GLN A 65 -8.78 -18.34 2.30
C GLN A 65 -9.81 -18.02 3.38
N ARG A 66 -10.49 -19.02 3.95
CA ARG A 66 -11.45 -18.80 5.06
C ARG A 66 -10.81 -18.19 6.30
N LYS A 67 -9.54 -18.51 6.57
CA LYS A 67 -8.78 -17.98 7.70
C LYS A 67 -8.36 -16.52 7.50
N HIS A 68 -7.97 -16.14 6.28
CA HIS A 68 -7.34 -14.85 6.01
C HIS A 68 -8.24 -13.83 5.30
N CYS A 69 -9.23 -14.26 4.52
CA CYS A 69 -10.13 -13.39 3.76
C CYS A 69 -11.29 -12.80 4.60
N GLY A 70 -11.01 -12.41 5.84
CA GLY A 70 -12.00 -11.91 6.80
C GLY A 70 -12.51 -10.50 6.49
N LYS A 71 -13.85 -10.32 6.51
CA LYS A 71 -14.49 -9.00 6.24
C LYS A 71 -14.03 -7.90 7.20
N VAL A 72 -13.89 -8.19 8.49
CA VAL A 72 -13.57 -7.20 9.52
C VAL A 72 -12.17 -6.61 9.31
N GLY A 73 -11.16 -7.45 9.07
CA GLY A 73 -9.80 -6.99 8.80
C GLY A 73 -9.72 -6.14 7.53
N GLN A 74 -10.39 -6.57 6.47
CA GLN A 74 -10.44 -5.82 5.22
C GLN A 74 -11.15 -4.46 5.36
N GLN A 75 -12.24 -4.39 6.14
CA GLN A 75 -12.89 -3.11 6.47
C GLN A 75 -12.00 -2.21 7.32
N LEU A 76 -11.23 -2.79 8.26
CA LEU A 76 -10.26 -2.04 9.06
C LEU A 76 -9.18 -1.42 8.18
N LEU A 77 -8.61 -2.20 7.25
CA LEU A 77 -7.62 -1.71 6.29
C LEU A 77 -8.20 -0.59 5.40
N GLN A 78 -9.40 -0.78 4.86
CA GLN A 78 -10.08 0.23 4.06
C GLN A 78 -10.31 1.52 4.86
N LYS A 79 -10.78 1.41 6.11
CA LYS A 79 -10.99 2.55 7.00
C LYS A 79 -9.68 3.28 7.32
N ALA A 80 -8.61 2.53 7.60
CA ALA A 80 -7.30 3.09 7.89
C ALA A 80 -6.75 3.88 6.69
N TYR A 81 -6.84 3.32 5.48
CA TYR A 81 -6.44 4.02 4.26
C TYR A 81 -7.28 5.28 4.02
N ARG A 82 -8.60 5.23 4.22
CA ARG A 82 -9.46 6.42 4.08
C ARG A 82 -9.14 7.50 5.11
N ALA A 83 -8.76 7.12 6.33
CA ALA A 83 -8.37 8.05 7.39
C ALA A 83 -7.00 8.71 7.12
N ASN A 84 -6.05 7.97 6.54
CA ASN A 84 -4.75 8.50 6.13
C ASN A 84 -4.30 7.98 4.75
N PRO A 85 -4.75 8.61 3.65
CA PRO A 85 -4.44 8.16 2.29
C PRO A 85 -2.96 8.32 1.89
N GLN A 86 -2.17 9.03 2.71
CA GLN A 86 -0.74 9.26 2.50
C GLN A 86 0.12 8.19 3.18
N ASP A 87 -0.47 7.26 3.94
CA ASP A 87 0.27 6.17 4.55
C ASP A 87 0.69 5.11 3.52
N ALA A 88 1.89 5.29 2.96
CA ALA A 88 2.45 4.40 1.95
C ALA A 88 2.62 2.94 2.43
N ARG A 89 2.64 2.68 3.75
CA ARG A 89 2.72 1.33 4.31
C ARG A 89 1.50 0.48 3.94
N LEU A 90 0.37 1.12 3.66
CA LEU A 90 -0.90 0.45 3.36
C LEU A 90 -1.07 0.15 1.87
N TYR A 91 -0.32 0.80 0.99
CA TYR A 91 -0.60 0.80 -0.45
C TYR A 91 -0.61 -0.60 -1.08
N PRO A 92 0.38 -1.48 -0.81
CA PRO A 92 0.36 -2.86 -1.32
C PRO A 92 -0.94 -3.60 -0.98
N ALA A 93 -1.29 -3.65 0.31
CA ALA A 93 -2.45 -4.39 0.77
C ALA A 93 -3.77 -3.74 0.32
N VAL A 94 -3.82 -2.41 0.20
CA VAL A 94 -4.99 -1.68 -0.32
C VAL A 94 -5.22 -2.00 -1.80
N LEU A 95 -4.16 -2.03 -2.60
CA LEU A 95 -4.24 -2.43 -4.02
C LEU A 95 -4.68 -3.90 -4.15
N MET A 96 -4.07 -4.81 -3.38
CA MET A 96 -4.48 -6.22 -3.34
C MET A 96 -5.94 -6.39 -2.92
N LEU A 97 -6.40 -5.67 -1.89
CA LEU A 97 -7.79 -5.69 -1.47
C LEU A 97 -8.73 -5.19 -2.58
N ASN A 98 -8.33 -4.14 -3.30
CA ASN A 98 -9.10 -3.61 -4.43
C ASN A 98 -9.21 -4.62 -5.57
N SER A 99 -8.19 -5.46 -5.79
CA SER A 99 -8.23 -6.55 -6.78
C SER A 99 -9.06 -7.77 -6.32
N LEU A 100 -9.18 -8.00 -5.01
CA LEU A 100 -9.94 -9.15 -4.46
C LEU A 100 -11.45 -8.91 -4.35
N ARG A 101 -11.89 -7.65 -4.36
CA ARG A 101 -13.28 -7.25 -4.10
C ARG A 101 -13.76 -6.27 -5.15
N THR A 102 -15.03 -5.87 -5.02
CA THR A 102 -15.60 -4.75 -5.76
C THR A 102 -14.68 -3.53 -5.65
N GLU A 103 -14.24 -3.02 -6.80
CA GLU A 103 -13.33 -1.88 -6.91
C GLU A 103 -13.85 -0.70 -6.06
N PHE A 104 -13.16 -0.40 -4.95
CA PHE A 104 -13.52 0.70 -4.05
C PHE A 104 -12.59 1.90 -4.21
N LEU A 105 -11.48 1.73 -4.95
CA LEU A 105 -10.60 2.80 -5.38
C LEU A 105 -11.02 3.27 -6.77
N SER A 106 -10.94 4.58 -7.01
CA SER A 106 -11.02 5.10 -8.37
C SER A 106 -9.76 4.73 -9.18
N LYS A 107 -9.86 4.76 -10.51
CA LYS A 107 -8.69 4.53 -11.39
C LYS A 107 -7.53 5.48 -11.08
N ALA A 108 -7.82 6.75 -10.79
CA ALA A 108 -6.80 7.73 -10.43
C ALA A 108 -6.09 7.38 -9.11
N GLU A 109 -6.82 6.86 -8.12
CA GLU A 109 -6.22 6.37 -6.88
C GLU A 109 -5.33 5.15 -7.14
N VAL A 110 -5.79 4.19 -7.96
CA VAL A 110 -4.98 3.02 -8.33
C VAL A 110 -3.67 3.45 -8.99
N THR A 111 -3.73 4.32 -10.01
CA THR A 111 -2.53 4.84 -10.69
C THR A 111 -1.57 5.53 -9.70
N ARG A 112 -2.10 6.36 -8.79
CA ARG A 112 -1.29 7.06 -7.78
C ARG A 112 -0.59 6.09 -6.84
N LEU A 113 -1.32 5.08 -6.36
CA LEU A 113 -0.77 4.07 -5.45
C LEU A 113 0.29 3.23 -6.17
N CYS A 114 0.03 2.83 -7.41
CA CYS A 114 0.96 2.06 -8.23
C CYS A 114 2.23 2.81 -8.63
N ALA A 115 2.18 4.14 -8.78
CA ALA A 115 3.37 4.94 -9.02
C ALA A 115 4.37 4.93 -7.83
N VAL A 116 3.90 4.59 -6.63
CA VAL A 116 4.70 4.58 -5.39
C VAL A 116 4.97 3.14 -4.91
N SER A 117 4.01 2.24 -5.14
CA SER A 117 4.08 0.84 -4.71
C SER A 117 4.92 0.03 -5.68
N LYS A 118 5.93 -0.70 -5.18
CA LYS A 118 6.75 -1.63 -5.97
C LYS A 118 6.06 -2.99 -6.16
N THR A 119 4.75 -3.00 -6.39
CA THR A 119 3.93 -4.23 -6.42
C THR A 119 3.43 -4.53 -7.83
N GLU A 120 4.26 -5.22 -8.61
CA GLU A 120 3.99 -5.54 -10.02
C GLU A 120 2.75 -6.45 -10.21
N LEU A 121 2.34 -7.20 -9.18
CA LEU A 121 1.20 -8.12 -9.26
C LEU A 121 -0.17 -7.43 -9.41
N VAL A 122 -0.29 -6.18 -8.96
CA VAL A 122 -1.57 -5.43 -8.93
C VAL A 122 -1.48 -4.09 -9.66
N CYS A 123 -0.31 -3.77 -10.21
CA CYS A 123 -0.03 -2.54 -10.93
C CYS A 123 0.46 -2.92 -12.34
N GLN A 124 -0.41 -2.73 -13.33
CA GLN A 124 -0.15 -2.96 -14.75
C GLN A 124 -0.21 -1.66 -15.53
#